data_AF-A0A355GKA6-F1
#
_entry.id   AF-A0A355GKA6-F1
#
_cell.length_a   1.000
_cell.length_b   1.000
_cell.length_c   1.000
_cell.angle_alpha   90.00
_cell.angle_beta   90.00
_cell.angle_gamma   90.00
#
_symmetry.space_group_name_H-M   'P 1'
#
loop_
_entity.id
_entity.type
_entity.pdbx_description
1 polymer ?
#
loop_
_entity_poly.entity_id
_entity_poly.type
_entity_poly.pdbx_seq_one_letter_code
_entity_poly.pdbx_strand_id
1 'polypeptide(L)'
;MEIREFAERVLLSDSLEEKLKPAPPILSDDSPGEPLRIKEPTRPANLQFAAPRTAPAMPKPAALFEQEKRALAHHIMANHELQALEVMAYILCA
;
A
#
# COMPACT_ATOMS: atom_id res chain seq x y z
N MET A 1 15.04 -14.24 -0.50
CA MET A 1 14.24 -13.19 -1.15
C MET A 1 15.03 -11.92 -0.97
N GLU A 2 15.37 -11.26 -2.07
CA GLU A 2 16.01 -9.95 -2.01
C GLU A 2 14.99 -8.92 -1.50
N ILE A 3 15.44 -7.92 -0.75
CA ILE A 3 14.58 -6.82 -0.30
C ILE A 3 13.96 -6.09 -1.49
N ARG A 4 14.71 -5.95 -2.59
CA ARG A 4 14.22 -5.42 -3.86
C ARG A 4 13.06 -6.23 -4.43
N GLU A 5 13.15 -7.56 -4.42
CA GLU A 5 12.09 -8.44 -4.91
C GLU A 5 10.78 -8.21 -4.14
N PHE A 6 10.87 -8.05 -2.81
CA PHE A 6 9.72 -7.73 -1.98
C PHE A 6 9.15 -6.33 -2.30
N ALA A 7 10.01 -5.32 -2.43
CA ALA A 7 9.60 -3.96 -2.76
C ALA A 7 8.92 -3.89 -4.14
N GLU A 8 9.47 -4.56 -5.15
CA GLU A 8 8.86 -4.64 -6.48
C GLU A 8 7.49 -5.36 -6.43
N ARG A 9 7.34 -6.43 -5.64
CA ARG A 9 6.03 -7.08 -5.44
C ARG A 9 5.01 -6.11 -4.85
N VAL A 10 5.39 -5.34 -3.83
CA VAL A 10 4.52 -4.33 -3.20
C VAL A 10 4.13 -3.25 -4.21
N LEU A 11 5.05 -2.79 -5.06
CA LEU A 11 4.81 -1.68 -5.97
C LEU A 11 4.06 -2.09 -7.24
N LEU A 12 4.41 -3.22 -7.83
CA LEU A 12 4.05 -3.56 -9.21
C LEU A 12 2.89 -4.56 -9.31
N SER A 13 2.59 -5.31 -8.26
CA SER A 13 1.48 -6.27 -8.26
C SER A 13 0.13 -5.57 -8.43
N ASP A 14 -0.77 -6.16 -9.23
CA ASP A 14 -2.17 -5.74 -9.32
C ASP A 14 -3.06 -6.46 -8.29
N SER A 15 -2.53 -7.40 -7.52
CA SER A 15 -3.24 -8.11 -6.46
C SER A 15 -2.92 -7.55 -5.07
N LEU A 16 -3.96 -7.17 -4.33
CA LEU A 16 -3.82 -6.76 -2.92
C LEU A 16 -3.25 -7.90 -2.05
N GLU A 17 -3.63 -9.15 -2.33
CA GLU A 17 -3.14 -10.31 -1.60
C GLU A 17 -1.62 -10.47 -1.75
N GLU A 18 -1.11 -10.32 -2.97
CA GLU A 18 0.33 -10.40 -3.22
C GLU A 18 1.11 -9.23 -2.60
N LYS A 19 0.53 -8.02 -2.59
CA LYS A 19 1.13 -6.87 -1.89
C LYS A 19 1.23 -7.08 -0.38
N LEU A 20 0.21 -7.70 0.23
CA LEU A 20 0.12 -7.92 1.68
C LEU A 20 0.76 -9.24 2.13
N LYS A 21 1.16 -10.10 1.19
CA LYS A 21 1.84 -11.34 1.50
C LYS A 21 3.09 -11.04 2.33
N PRO A 22 3.28 -11.70 3.48
CA PRO A 22 4.48 -11.48 4.29
C PRO A 22 5.75 -11.79 3.50
N ALA A 23 6.80 -11.02 3.77
CA ALA A 23 8.16 -11.38 3.41
C ALA A 23 8.66 -12.52 4.33
N PRO A 24 9.66 -13.31 3.92
CA PRO A 24 10.36 -14.18 4.85
C PRO A 24 11.06 -13.34 5.94
N PRO A 25 11.34 -13.92 7.13
CA PRO A 25 11.92 -13.17 8.25
C PRO A 25 13.31 -12.58 7.98
N ILE A 26 14.03 -13.16 7.03
CA ILE A 26 15.37 -12.72 6.62
C ILE A 26 15.31 -12.35 5.15
N LEU A 27 15.71 -11.10 4.86
CA LEU A 27 15.88 -10.55 3.53
C LEU A 27 17.36 -10.28 3.29
N SER A 28 17.80 -10.53 2.06
CA SER A 28 19.12 -10.14 1.56
C SER A 28 19.03 -8.83 0.78
N ASP A 29 20.16 -8.18 0.59
CA ASP A 29 20.32 -7.00 -0.29
C ASP A 29 21.65 -7.11 -1.05
N ASP A 30 21.91 -8.30 -1.59
CA ASP A 30 23.17 -8.62 -2.25
C ASP A 30 23.18 -8.13 -3.70
N SER A 31 22.02 -7.80 -4.26
CA SER A 31 21.85 -7.33 -5.64
C SER A 31 20.78 -6.24 -5.75
N PRO A 32 21.07 -5.01 -5.27
CA PRO A 32 20.10 -3.91 -5.23
C PRO A 32 19.70 -3.37 -6.60
N GLY A 33 20.45 -3.67 -7.68
CA GLY A 33 20.09 -3.34 -9.06
C GLY A 33 20.02 -1.84 -9.39
N GLU A 34 19.49 -1.51 -10.57
CA GLU A 34 19.35 -0.13 -11.04
C GLU A 34 18.10 0.56 -10.47
N PRO A 35 18.14 1.87 -10.19
CA PRO A 35 16.99 2.62 -9.67
C PRO A 35 15.71 2.45 -10.49
N LEU A 36 14.61 2.09 -9.84
CA LEU A 36 13.28 1.98 -10.44
C LEU A 36 12.41 3.18 -10.00
N ARG A 37 12.21 4.13 -10.93
CA ARG A 37 11.36 5.32 -10.71
C ARG A 37 9.96 5.12 -11.31
N ILE A 38 9.05 4.54 -10.52
CA ILE A 38 7.63 4.51 -10.89
C ILE A 38 6.92 5.79 -10.48
N LYS A 39 5.89 6.19 -11.24
CA LYS A 39 5.05 7.35 -10.91
C LYS A 39 4.06 7.04 -9.79
N GLU A 40 3.42 5.88 -9.88
CA GLU A 40 2.41 5.39 -8.94
C GLU A 40 2.52 3.86 -8.85
N PRO A 41 2.20 3.26 -7.69
CA PRO A 41 2.10 1.80 -7.57
C PRO A 41 0.91 1.27 -8.35
N THR A 42 1.02 0.04 -8.86
CA THR A 42 -0.09 -0.67 -9.51
C THR A 42 -1.23 -0.88 -8.51
N ARG A 43 -2.48 -0.72 -8.98
CA ARG A 43 -3.71 -0.88 -8.18
C ARG A 43 -4.68 -1.82 -8.87
N PRO A 44 -5.39 -2.71 -8.12
CA PRO A 44 -6.51 -3.46 -8.68
C PRO A 44 -7.67 -2.53 -9.05
N ALA A 45 -8.51 -2.94 -10.00
CA ALA A 45 -9.61 -2.13 -10.53
C ALA A 45 -10.58 -1.60 -9.46
N ASN A 46 -10.75 -2.32 -8.35
CA ASN A 46 -11.62 -1.95 -7.23
C ASN A 46 -10.92 -1.12 -6.12
N LEU A 47 -9.65 -0.74 -6.30
CA LEU A 47 -8.88 0.02 -5.31
C LEU A 47 -8.00 1.10 -5.98
N GLN A 48 -8.60 1.90 -6.84
CA GLN A 48 -7.93 3.00 -7.54
C GLN A 48 -7.77 4.23 -6.65
N PHE A 49 -6.79 5.08 -6.95
CA PHE A 49 -6.64 6.37 -6.28
C PHE A 49 -7.85 7.27 -6.58
N ALA A 50 -8.41 7.86 -5.53
CA ALA A 50 -9.46 8.86 -5.68
C ALA A 50 -8.88 10.16 -6.24
N ALA A 51 -9.68 10.88 -7.03
CA ALA A 51 -9.32 12.22 -7.47
C ALA A 51 -9.15 13.16 -6.26
N PRO A 52 -8.38 14.25 -6.41
CA PRO A 52 -8.17 15.21 -5.33
C PRO A 52 -9.50 15.69 -4.74
N ARG A 53 -9.62 15.61 -3.40
CA ARG A 53 -10.79 16.03 -2.63
C ARG A 53 -12.09 15.25 -2.93
N THR A 54 -12.02 14.08 -3.57
CA THR A 54 -13.20 13.22 -3.79
C THR A 54 -13.26 12.02 -2.84
N ALA A 55 -12.18 11.75 -2.10
CA ALA A 55 -12.15 10.68 -1.10
C ALA A 55 -13.04 11.03 0.11
N PRO A 56 -13.68 10.02 0.74
CA PRO A 56 -14.44 10.23 1.96
C PRO A 56 -13.52 10.67 3.11
N ALA A 57 -14.03 11.55 3.97
CA ALA A 57 -13.32 12.01 5.16
C ALA A 57 -13.38 10.95 6.28
N MET A 58 -12.36 10.96 7.15
CA MET A 58 -12.37 10.15 8.38
C MET A 58 -13.61 10.48 9.23
N PRO A 59 -14.42 9.48 9.62
CA PRO A 59 -15.55 9.70 10.52
C PRO A 59 -15.10 10.29 11.87
N LYS A 60 -15.92 11.17 12.43
CA LYS A 60 -15.69 11.68 13.80
C LYS A 60 -15.82 10.52 14.80
N PRO A 61 -15.09 10.54 15.94
CA PRO A 61 -15.18 9.50 16.96
C PRO A 61 -16.61 9.21 17.42
N ALA A 62 -17.42 10.27 17.56
CA ALA A 62 -18.82 10.16 17.94
C ALA A 62 -19.66 9.38 16.94
N ALA A 63 -19.29 9.25 15.66
CA ALA A 63 -20.05 8.50 14.66
C ALA A 63 -19.67 7.02 14.58
N LEU A 64 -18.63 6.57 15.32
CA LEU A 64 -18.13 5.19 15.28
C LEU A 64 -19.06 4.17 15.94
N PHE A 65 -20.18 4.58 16.56
CA PHE A 65 -21.21 3.63 16.97
C PHE A 65 -21.96 3.04 15.76
N GLU A 66 -21.99 3.74 14.62
CA GLU A 66 -22.57 3.25 13.37
C GLU A 66 -21.60 2.29 12.68
N GLN A 67 -22.07 1.10 12.31
CA GLN A 67 -21.24 0.07 11.67
C GLN A 67 -20.62 0.55 10.35
N GLU A 68 -21.38 1.26 9.52
CA GLU A 68 -20.90 1.79 8.24
C GLU A 68 -19.77 2.80 8.43
N LYS A 69 -19.85 3.63 9.47
CA LYS A 69 -18.78 4.59 9.80
C LYS A 69 -17.53 3.89 10.28
N ARG A 70 -17.64 2.82 11.08
CA ARG A 70 -16.46 2.01 11.43
C ARG A 70 -15.83 1.35 10.21
N ALA A 71 -16.64 0.77 9.33
CA ALA A 71 -16.15 0.15 8.09
C ALA A 71 -15.40 1.17 7.22
N LEU A 72 -15.94 2.38 7.08
CA LEU A 72 -15.28 3.46 6.37
C LEU A 72 -13.95 3.87 7.04
N ALA A 73 -13.93 4.02 8.37
CA ALA A 73 -12.71 4.34 9.10
C ALA A 73 -11.63 3.26 8.90
N HIS A 74 -11.99 1.99 8.99
CA HIS A 74 -11.07 0.87 8.72
C HIS A 74 -10.55 0.89 7.28
N HIS A 75 -11.42 1.14 6.31
CA HIS A 75 -11.01 1.26 4.91
C HIS A 75 -9.98 2.38 4.72
N ILE A 76 -10.23 3.57 5.29
CA ILE A 76 -9.29 4.70 5.19
C ILE A 76 -7.94 4.33 5.81
N MET A 77 -7.95 3.75 7.02
CA MET A 77 -6.70 3.34 7.69
C MET A 77 -5.96 2.25 6.92
N ALA A 78 -6.64 1.23 6.43
CA ALA A 78 -6.01 0.16 5.66
C ALA A 78 -5.33 0.69 4.39
N ASN A 79 -5.96 1.65 3.69
CA ASN A 79 -5.34 2.30 2.55
C ASN A 79 -4.15 3.18 2.95
N HIS A 80 -4.22 3.86 4.09
CA HIS A 80 -3.09 4.64 4.61
C HIS A 80 -1.87 3.77 4.90
N GLU A 81 -2.06 2.62 5.57
CA GLU A 81 -0.98 1.68 5.84
C GLU A 81 -0.41 1.05 4.56
N LEU A 82 -1.28 0.72 3.58
CA LEU A 82 -0.84 0.23 2.28
C LEU A 82 0.01 1.28 1.53
N GLN A 83 -0.40 2.54 1.55
CA GLN A 83 0.36 3.64 0.96
C GLN A 83 1.70 3.85 1.67
N ALA A 84 1.73 3.75 3.00
CA ALA A 84 2.97 3.83 3.77
C ALA A 84 3.95 2.71 3.36
N LEU A 85 3.46 1.47 3.25
CA LEU A 85 4.23 0.33 2.75
C LEU A 85 4.75 0.58 1.32
N GLU A 86 3.92 1.12 0.43
CA GLU A 86 4.32 1.45 -0.94
C GLU A 86 5.38 2.57 -1.00
N VAL A 87 5.30 3.58 -0.14
CA VAL A 87 6.35 4.62 -0.04
C VAL A 87 7.66 4.01 0.46
N MET A 88 7.62 3.13 1.46
CA MET A 88 8.82 2.42 1.93
C MET A 88 9.43 1.57 0.82
N ALA A 89 8.61 0.80 0.08
CA ALA A 89 9.05 0.01 -1.06
C ALA A 89 9.64 0.88 -2.18
N TYR A 90 9.02 2.03 -2.48
CA TYR A 90 9.53 2.98 -3.47
C TYR A 90 10.95 3.45 -3.11
N ILE A 91 11.20 3.81 -1.86
CA ILE A 91 12.53 4.26 -1.42
C ILE A 91 13.57 3.14 -1.53
N LEU A 92 13.20 1.89 -1.28
CA LEU A 92 14.12 0.75 -1.43
C LEU A 92 14.49 0.49 -2.90
N CYS A 93 13.61 0.85 -3.83
CA CYS A 93 13.85 0.72 -5.26
C CYS A 93 14.48 1.98 -5.89
N ALA A 94 14.52 3.10 -5.19
CA ALA A 94 14.85 4.41 -5.74
C ALA A 94 16.31 4.84 -5.53
#